data_AF-A0A1Y1MI82-F1
#
_entry.id   AF-A0A1Y1MI82-F1
#
_cell.length_a   1.000
_cell.length_b   1.000
_cell.length_c   1.000
_cell.angle_alpha   90.00
_cell.angle_beta   90.00
_cell.angle_gamma   90.00
#
_symmetry.space_group_name_H-M   'P 1'
#
loop_
_entity.id
_entity.type
_entity.pdbx_description
1 polymer ?
#
loop_
_entity_poly.entity_id
_entity_poly.type
_entity_poly.pdbx_seq_one_letter_code
_entity_poly.pdbx_strand_id
1 'polypeptide(L)'
;MVTAKKFILKKKFSGAASPSNVEIVEEELPPIKDGEFLTEAVYISVDPYQRAYNQEVGQVMAGIQVAKIIESKLESYPVGKYVVTHFGWRTHTISEELTAPWGIVLDFGNLPLSLALGVLGMTG
;
A
#
# COMPACT_ATOMS: atom_id res chain seq x y z
N MET A 1 6.41 -16.84 7.76
CA MET A 1 6.14 -16.51 6.34
C MET A 1 4.72 -16.01 6.27
N VAL A 2 4.49 -14.94 5.51
CA VAL A 2 3.18 -14.29 5.40
C VAL A 2 2.72 -14.41 3.95
N THR A 3 1.54 -14.98 3.73
CA THR A 3 0.89 -15.00 2.43
C THR A 3 0.27 -13.62 2.15
N ALA A 4 0.84 -12.88 1.21
CA ALA A 4 0.32 -11.60 0.76
C ALA A 4 -0.59 -11.77 -0.46
N LYS A 5 -1.61 -10.91 -0.57
CA LYS A 5 -2.46 -10.81 -1.76
C LYS A 5 -2.20 -9.47 -2.43
N LYS A 6 -2.09 -9.46 -3.75
CA LYS A 6 -1.94 -8.24 -4.55
C LYS A 6 -2.85 -8.25 -5.76
N PHE A 7 -3.37 -7.08 -6.13
CA PHE A 7 -4.10 -6.90 -7.37
C PHE A 7 -3.11 -6.51 -8.47
N ILE A 8 -2.98 -7.37 -9.48
CA ILE A 8 -2.19 -7.06 -10.68
C ILE A 8 -3.10 -6.54 -11.78
N LEU A 9 -2.59 -5.63 -12.61
CA LEU A 9 -3.25 -5.22 -13.85
C LEU A 9 -3.13 -6.35 -14.87
N LYS A 10 -4.23 -7.05 -15.11
CA LYS A 10 -4.31 -8.13 -16.10
C LYS A 10 -4.54 -7.61 -17.51
N LYS A 11 -5.27 -6.49 -17.64
CA LYS A 11 -5.63 -5.90 -18.94
C LYS A 11 -5.82 -4.39 -18.80
N LYS A 12 -5.21 -3.61 -19.69
CA LYS A 12 -5.39 -2.15 -19.75
C LYS A 12 -6.88 -1.78 -19.84
N PHE A 13 -7.27 -0.70 -19.19
CA PHE A 13 -8.65 -0.24 -19.16
C PHE A 13 -9.10 0.22 -20.56
N SER A 14 -10.28 -0.24 -20.98
CA SER A 14 -10.94 0.23 -22.19
C SER A 14 -12.42 0.45 -21.85
N GLY A 15 -12.92 1.66 -22.06
CA GLY A 15 -14.21 2.08 -21.52
C GLY A 15 -14.20 2.14 -19.99
N ALA A 16 -15.26 1.61 -19.37
CA ALA A 16 -15.40 1.50 -17.92
C ALA A 16 -14.47 0.42 -17.33
N ALA A 17 -14.02 0.63 -16.10
CA ALA A 17 -13.28 -0.40 -15.37
C ALA A 17 -14.19 -1.61 -15.10
N SER A 18 -13.62 -2.80 -15.18
CA SER A 18 -14.31 -4.06 -14.92
C SER A 18 -13.44 -4.98 -14.06
N PRO A 19 -14.02 -5.96 -13.36
CA PRO A 19 -13.25 -6.97 -12.64
C PRO A 19 -12.24 -7.72 -13.52
N SER A 20 -12.48 -7.82 -14.85
CA SER A 20 -11.56 -8.48 -15.78
C SER A 20 -10.24 -7.72 -16.02
N ASN A 21 -10.16 -6.45 -15.60
CA ASN A 21 -8.95 -5.65 -15.73
C ASN A 21 -7.89 -6.01 -14.71
N VAL A 22 -8.29 -6.58 -13.57
CA VAL A 22 -7.39 -6.91 -12.45
C VAL A 22 -7.52 -8.37 -12.04
N GLU A 23 -6.51 -8.87 -11.36
CA GLU A 23 -6.47 -10.23 -10.84
C GLU A 23 -5.80 -10.24 -9.48
N ILE A 24 -6.33 -11.04 -8.54
CA ILE A 24 -5.69 -11.26 -7.25
C ILE A 24 -4.66 -12.37 -7.41
N VAL A 25 -3.42 -12.08 -7.03
CA VAL A 25 -2.33 -13.04 -6.98
C VAL A 25 -1.85 -13.16 -5.54
N GLU A 26 -1.61 -14.39 -5.10
CA GLU A 26 -0.99 -14.69 -3.80
C GLU A 26 0.53 -14.81 -3.96
N GLU A 27 1.27 -14.28 -2.99
CA GLU A 27 2.72 -14.44 -2.90
C GLU A 27 3.15 -14.72 -1.46
N GLU A 28 4.11 -15.61 -1.28
CA GLU A 28 4.73 -15.85 0.02
C GLU A 28 5.86 -14.85 0.26
N LEU A 29 5.72 -14.04 1.31
CA LEU A 29 6.76 -13.11 1.72
C LEU A 29 7.79 -13.81 2.62
N PRO A 30 9.09 -13.60 2.37
CA PRO A 30 10.15 -14.11 3.25
C PRO A 30 10.09 -13.41 4.63
N PRO A 31 10.76 -13.95 5.65
CA PRO A 31 11.01 -13.21 6.89
C PRO A 31 11.78 -11.92 6.63
N ILE A 32 11.51 -10.87 7.41
CA ILE A 32 12.22 -9.59 7.28
C ILE A 32 13.70 -9.71 7.68
N LYS A 33 14.54 -8.99 6.95
CA LYS A 33 15.98 -8.86 7.20
C LYS A 33 16.28 -7.64 8.05
N ASP A 34 17.51 -7.55 8.52
CA ASP A 34 17.98 -6.37 9.24
C ASP A 34 17.91 -5.16 8.31
N GLY A 35 17.35 -4.06 8.80
CA GLY A 35 17.05 -2.89 7.96
C GLY A 35 15.72 -2.97 7.21
N GLU A 36 14.84 -3.92 7.52
CA GLU A 36 13.49 -4.01 6.92
C GLU A 36 12.38 -3.92 7.98
N PHE A 37 11.18 -3.54 7.54
CA PHE A 37 9.93 -3.66 8.30
C PHE A 37 8.82 -4.23 7.42
N LEU A 38 7.88 -4.92 8.04
CA LEU A 38 6.69 -5.50 7.41
C LEU A 38 5.45 -4.71 7.81
N THR A 39 4.63 -4.40 6.81
CA THR A 39 3.34 -3.72 7.01
C THR A 39 2.17 -4.57 6.55
N GLU A 40 1.02 -4.35 7.18
CA GLU A 40 -0.30 -4.84 6.80
C GLU A 40 -1.20 -3.67 6.37
N ALA A 41 -1.80 -3.75 5.20
CA ALA A 41 -2.69 -2.71 4.67
C ALA A 41 -3.99 -2.63 5.48
N VAL A 42 -4.34 -1.43 5.92
CA VAL A 42 -5.61 -1.14 6.62
C VAL A 42 -6.60 -0.46 5.68
N TYR A 43 -6.09 0.48 4.88
CA TYR A 43 -6.85 1.16 3.84
C TYR A 43 -6.01 1.26 2.57
N ILE A 44 -6.69 1.20 1.42
CA ILE A 44 -6.10 1.33 0.09
C ILE A 44 -6.88 2.40 -0.66
N SER A 45 -6.19 3.35 -1.29
CA SER A 45 -6.83 4.39 -2.09
C SER A 45 -7.25 3.86 -3.46
N VAL A 46 -8.44 4.32 -3.89
CA VAL A 46 -8.99 4.06 -5.23
C VAL A 46 -9.29 5.43 -5.83
N ASP A 47 -8.41 5.87 -6.73
CA ASP A 47 -8.36 7.24 -7.21
C ASP A 47 -8.51 7.30 -8.73
N PRO A 48 -9.18 8.33 -9.29
CA PRO A 48 -9.36 8.47 -10.74
C PRO A 48 -8.05 8.46 -11.55
N TYR A 49 -6.95 8.96 -10.98
CA TYR A 49 -5.66 9.02 -11.66
C TYR A 49 -5.13 7.62 -12.03
N GLN A 50 -5.50 6.57 -11.29
CA GLN A 50 -5.03 5.20 -11.54
C GLN A 50 -5.38 4.72 -12.95
N ARG A 51 -6.47 5.23 -13.53
CA ARG A 51 -6.85 4.94 -14.92
C ARG A 51 -5.91 5.58 -15.94
N ALA A 52 -5.44 6.79 -15.67
CA ALA A 52 -4.56 7.56 -16.55
C ALA A 52 -3.08 7.23 -16.32
N TYR A 53 -2.75 6.58 -15.20
CA TYR A 53 -1.42 6.14 -14.88
C TYR A 53 -0.92 5.13 -15.92
N ASN A 54 0.26 5.36 -16.49
CA ASN A 54 0.83 4.47 -17.52
C ASN A 54 1.39 3.19 -16.88
N GLN A 55 0.49 2.35 -16.36
CA GLN A 55 0.84 1.10 -15.72
C GLN A 55 0.88 -0.03 -16.74
N GLU A 56 1.91 -0.88 -16.63
CA GLU A 56 2.07 -2.02 -17.51
C GLU A 56 1.32 -3.25 -16.99
N VAL A 57 0.89 -4.09 -17.93
CA VAL A 57 0.24 -5.37 -17.60
C VAL A 57 1.21 -6.24 -16.81
N GLY A 58 0.69 -6.89 -15.77
CA GLY A 58 1.45 -7.71 -14.82
C GLY A 58 1.97 -6.93 -13.60
N GLN A 59 1.92 -5.60 -13.60
CA GLN A 59 2.30 -4.81 -12.43
C GLN A 59 1.16 -4.76 -11.40
N VAL A 60 1.54 -4.63 -10.12
CA VAL A 60 0.59 -4.34 -9.04
C VAL A 60 -0.07 -3.00 -9.29
N MET A 61 -1.39 -2.93 -9.11
CA MET A 61 -2.14 -1.68 -9.17
C MET A 61 -1.52 -0.62 -8.27
N ALA A 62 -1.22 0.55 -8.83
CA ALA A 62 -0.75 1.72 -8.13
C ALA A 62 -1.81 2.21 -7.13
N GLY A 63 -1.39 2.86 -6.05
CA GLY A 63 -2.27 3.34 -5.00
C GLY A 63 -1.52 3.64 -3.71
N ILE A 64 -2.08 4.57 -2.94
CA ILE A 64 -1.60 4.89 -1.60
C ILE A 64 -2.28 3.95 -0.62
N GLN A 65 -1.55 3.58 0.43
CA GLN A 65 -2.08 2.82 1.54
C GLN A 65 -1.94 3.59 2.84
N VAL A 66 -2.86 3.34 3.75
CA VAL A 66 -2.53 3.38 5.18
C VAL A 66 -2.27 1.95 5.62
N ALA A 67 -1.07 1.70 6.13
CA ALA A 67 -0.65 0.36 6.54
C ALA A 67 -0.09 0.39 7.97
N LYS A 68 -0.34 -0.67 8.73
CA LYS A 68 0.18 -0.86 10.08
C LYS A 68 1.50 -1.59 10.00
N ILE A 69 2.53 -1.12 10.71
CA ILE A 69 3.78 -1.87 10.89
C ILE A 69 3.50 -3.02 11.86
N ILE A 70 3.61 -4.26 11.39
CA ILE A 70 3.32 -5.48 12.17
C ILE A 70 4.59 -6.20 12.64
N GLU A 71 5.72 -5.97 11.96
CA GLU A 71 7.04 -6.46 12.33
C GLU A 71 8.09 -5.43 11.88
N SER A 72 9.17 -5.24 12.64
CA SER A 72 10.21 -4.28 12.26
C SER A 72 11.56 -4.61 12.88
N LYS A 73 12.62 -4.41 12.10
CA LYS A 73 14.02 -4.44 12.50
C LYS A 73 14.69 -3.07 12.36
N LEU A 74 13.88 -2.00 12.39
CA LEU A 74 14.31 -0.60 12.31
C LEU A 74 13.68 0.22 13.43
N GLU A 75 14.52 0.89 14.24
CA GLU A 75 14.05 1.74 15.34
C GLU A 75 13.23 2.95 14.83
N SER A 76 13.51 3.42 13.61
CA SER A 76 12.78 4.51 12.96
C SER A 76 11.35 4.14 12.55
N TYR A 77 11.03 2.84 12.48
CA TYR A 77 9.70 2.32 12.12
C TYR A 77 9.18 1.35 13.19
N PRO A 78 8.69 1.85 14.33
CA PRO A 78 8.25 1.00 15.43
C PRO A 78 6.98 0.18 15.08
N VAL A 79 6.92 -1.05 15.56
CA VAL A 79 5.73 -1.92 15.46
C VAL A 79 4.52 -1.24 16.10
N GLY A 80 3.36 -1.37 15.46
CA GLY A 80 2.09 -0.79 15.88
C GLY A 80 1.84 0.63 15.37
N LYS A 81 2.85 1.30 14.79
CA LYS A 81 2.66 2.58 14.09
C LYS A 81 2.01 2.37 12.73
N TYR A 82 1.31 3.39 12.27
CA TYR A 82 0.73 3.43 10.93
C TYR A 82 1.60 4.28 10.01
N VAL A 83 1.69 3.88 8.76
CA VAL A 83 2.39 4.61 7.70
C VAL A 83 1.41 4.91 6.57
N VAL A 84 1.60 6.04 5.91
CA VAL A 84 0.95 6.36 4.65
C VAL A 84 2.01 6.34 3.57
N THR A 85 1.82 5.58 2.49
CA THR A 85 2.79 5.47 1.39
C THR A 85 2.22 4.74 0.17
N HIS A 86 2.95 4.76 -0.95
CA HIS A 86 2.54 4.17 -2.21
C HIS A 86 2.96 2.68 -2.35
N PHE A 87 2.35 1.80 -1.56
CA PHE A 87 2.58 0.34 -1.66
C PHE A 87 1.72 -0.35 -2.74
N GLY A 88 0.79 0.37 -3.38
CA GLY A 88 -0.12 -0.17 -4.38
C GLY A 88 -1.29 -0.93 -3.76
N TRP A 89 -1.93 -1.81 -4.51
CA TRP A 89 -3.04 -2.63 -4.01
C TRP A 89 -2.54 -4.00 -3.58
N ARG A 90 -2.13 -4.10 -2.31
CA ARG A 90 -1.67 -5.34 -1.70
C ARG A 90 -1.94 -5.38 -0.21
N THR A 91 -1.99 -6.57 0.38
CA THR A 91 -2.26 -6.73 1.82
C THR A 91 -1.03 -6.57 2.68
N HIS A 92 0.15 -6.95 2.20
CA HIS A 92 1.39 -6.91 2.97
C HIS A 92 2.55 -6.39 2.14
N THR A 93 3.45 -5.64 2.78
CA THR A 93 4.65 -5.08 2.12
C THR A 93 5.83 -5.08 3.06
N ILE A 94 6.96 -5.64 2.60
CA ILE A 94 8.28 -5.45 3.23
C ILE A 94 8.92 -4.22 2.60
N SER A 95 9.46 -3.32 3.42
CA SER A 95 10.17 -2.13 2.96
C SER A 95 11.38 -1.84 3.86
N GLU A 96 12.38 -1.16 3.31
CA GLU A 96 13.57 -0.69 4.03
C GLU A 96 13.37 0.74 4.54
N GLU A 97 12.64 1.55 3.77
CA GLU A 97 12.30 2.92 4.12
C GLU A 97 11.00 3.38 3.43
N LEU A 98 10.50 4.55 3.82
CA LEU A 98 9.41 5.24 3.14
C LEU A 98 9.99 6.34 2.25
N THR A 99 9.46 6.47 1.03
CA THR A 99 9.87 7.52 0.10
C THR A 99 9.18 8.83 0.44
N ALA A 100 9.92 9.92 0.61
CA ALA A 100 9.33 11.25 0.82
C ALA A 100 8.34 11.63 -0.31
N PRO A 101 7.23 12.34 -0.02
CA PRO A 101 6.88 12.96 1.27
C PRO A 101 6.10 12.03 2.23
N TRP A 102 6.06 10.73 1.95
CA TRP A 102 5.32 9.74 2.73
C TRP A 102 6.01 9.43 4.06
N GLY A 103 5.25 8.96 5.06
CA GLY A 103 5.76 8.87 6.43
C GLY A 103 4.85 8.14 7.41
N ILE A 104 5.28 8.15 8.68
CA ILE A 104 4.46 7.68 9.80
C ILE A 104 3.27 8.63 9.97
N VAL A 105 2.07 8.05 10.07
CA VAL A 105 0.83 8.79 10.33
C VAL A 105 0.86 9.30 11.77
N LEU A 106 0.57 10.60 11.93
CA LEU A 106 0.44 11.23 13.24
C LEU A 106 -0.74 10.63 14.02
N ASP A 107 -0.69 10.76 15.34
CA ASP A 107 -1.82 10.35 16.18
C ASP A 107 -3.04 11.22 15.89
N PHE A 108 -4.10 10.58 15.40
CA PHE A 108 -5.37 11.21 15.06
C PHE A 108 -6.39 11.17 16.22
N GLY A 109 -5.99 10.64 17.39
CA GLY A 109 -6.88 10.46 18.52
C GLY A 109 -8.09 9.60 18.13
N ASN A 110 -9.29 10.17 18.26
CA ASN A 110 -10.54 9.49 17.94
C ASN A 110 -11.00 9.63 16.48
N LEU A 111 -10.22 10.32 15.63
CA LEU A 111 -10.60 10.49 14.23
C LEU A 111 -10.31 9.21 13.41
N PRO A 112 -11.08 8.94 12.34
CA PRO A 112 -10.84 7.78 11.49
C PRO A 112 -9.46 7.81 10.84
N LEU A 113 -8.75 6.70 10.90
CA LEU A 113 -7.41 6.58 10.33
C LEU A 113 -7.41 6.76 8.79
N SER A 114 -8.52 6.45 8.12
CA SER A 114 -8.68 6.67 6.68
C SER A 114 -8.52 8.13 6.26
N LEU A 115 -8.65 9.10 7.18
CA LEU A 115 -8.39 10.52 6.91
C LEU A 115 -6.96 10.76 6.41
N ALA A 116 -6.02 9.88 6.74
CA ALA A 116 -4.63 10.01 6.28
C ALA A 116 -4.53 9.88 4.75
N LEU A 117 -5.45 9.15 4.10
CA LEU A 117 -5.48 9.08 2.64
C LEU A 117 -5.91 10.39 1.97
N GLY A 118 -6.67 11.24 2.66
CA GLY A 118 -7.03 12.57 2.17
C GLY A 118 -5.98 13.61 2.53
N VAL A 119 -5.79 13.82 3.85
CA VAL A 119 -4.94 14.88 4.41
C VAL A 119 -3.47 14.74 4.01
N LEU A 120 -2.96 13.51 3.97
CA LEU A 120 -1.57 13.23 3.61
C LEU A 120 -1.45 12.68 2.18
N GLY A 121 -2.57 12.28 1.56
CA GLY A 121 -2.58 11.70 0.22
C GLY A 121 -2.55 12.73 -0.90
N MET A 122 -2.73 12.24 -2.12
CA MET A 122 -2.63 13.08 -3.32
C MET A 122 -3.93 13.76 -3.73
N THR A 123 -5.08 13.24 -3.29
CA THR A 123 -6.40 13.59 -3.85
C THR A 123 -7.25 14.48 -2.95
N GLY A 124 -6.85 14.71 -1.68
CA GLY A 124 -7.46 15.69 -0.76
C GLY A 124 -8.74 15.21 -0.09
#